data_AF-A0A5E4IRB4-F1
#
_entry.id   AF-A0A5E4IRB4-F1
#
_cell.length_a   1.000
_cell.length_b   1.000
_cell.length_c   1.000
_cell.angle_alpha   90.00
_cell.angle_beta   90.00
_cell.angle_gamma   90.00
#
_symmetry.space_group_name_H-M   'P 1'
#
loop_
_entity.id
_entity.type
_entity.pdbx_description
1 polymer ?
#
loop_
_entity_poly.entity_id
_entity_poly.type
_entity_poly.pdbx_seq_one_letter_code
_entity_poly.pdbx_strand_id
1 'polypeptide(L)'
;MRKMAALVLILVAAILIYQLIPTPSPTLNKEQAQRLILDDLAPLQAAGAYVELLGIQQTPGGWSADARIAFNPHSKCPTVQRRAYTLVPFGFRPEDSIKNCSVKTPIVYREEALIDSGKLAEVTALGDGARGCAFYLQEYDQKKAMEYCPWLDGSEFATFSAGLPPSTWVCFWEKDDAQAWVALDQYNGIVKQG
;
A
#
# COMPACT_ATOMS: atom_id res chain seq x y z
N MET A 1 57.67 -21.02 14.73
CA MET A 1 56.39 -21.70 15.04
C MET A 1 55.68 -21.15 16.28
N ARG A 2 56.30 -21.09 17.47
CA ARG A 2 55.63 -20.60 18.71
C ARG A 2 55.03 -19.18 18.63
N LYS A 3 55.68 -18.23 17.94
CA LYS A 3 55.18 -16.85 17.78
C LYS A 3 53.95 -16.74 16.86
N MET A 4 53.83 -17.60 15.85
CA MET A 4 52.65 -17.66 14.97
C MET A 4 51.43 -18.23 15.72
N ALA A 5 51.63 -19.27 16.52
CA ALA A 5 50.55 -19.86 17.32
C ALA A 5 49.95 -18.85 18.32
N ALA A 6 50.80 -18.03 18.95
CA ALA A 6 50.35 -16.96 19.84
C ALA A 6 49.55 -15.88 19.11
N LEU A 7 49.97 -15.48 17.91
CA LEU A 7 49.26 -14.50 17.08
C LEU A 7 47.89 -15.01 16.64
N VAL A 8 47.79 -16.28 16.23
CA VAL A 8 46.52 -16.92 15.86
C VAL A 8 45.58 -16.97 17.07
N LEU A 9 46.08 -17.31 18.25
CA LEU A 9 45.30 -17.33 19.50
C LEU A 9 44.75 -15.95 19.87
N ILE A 10 45.57 -14.90 19.74
CA ILE A 10 45.14 -13.51 19.98
C ILE A 10 44.06 -13.11 18.97
N LEU A 11 44.22 -13.47 17.70
CA LEU A 11 43.24 -13.15 16.65
C LEU A 11 41.90 -13.86 16.91
N VAL A 12 41.92 -15.14 17.27
CA VAL A 12 40.72 -15.92 17.60
C VAL A 12 40.04 -15.37 18.85
N ALA A 13 40.81 -15.01 19.88
CA ALA A 13 40.27 -14.39 21.09
C ALA A 13 39.64 -13.02 20.78
N ALA A 14 40.25 -12.20 19.93
CA ALA A 14 39.70 -10.92 19.50
C ALA A 14 38.39 -11.09 18.70
N ILE A 15 38.31 -12.08 17.81
CA ILE A 15 37.08 -12.40 17.06
C ILE A 15 35.97 -12.89 18.00
N LEU A 16 36.29 -13.77 18.95
CA LEU A 16 35.33 -14.25 19.95
C LEU A 16 34.81 -13.12 20.83
N ILE A 17 35.69 -12.22 21.30
CA ILE A 17 35.28 -11.05 22.07
C ILE A 17 34.40 -10.14 21.22
N TYR A 18 34.74 -9.91 19.96
CA TYR A 18 33.94 -9.10 19.04
C TYR A 18 32.54 -9.68 18.81
N GLN A 19 32.39 -11.01 18.75
CA GLN A 19 31.08 -11.66 18.67
C GLN A 19 30.30 -11.66 20.00
N LEU A 20 30.98 -11.44 21.13
CA LEU A 20 30.37 -11.36 22.46
C LEU A 20 29.99 -9.93 22.86
N ILE A 21 30.53 -8.90 22.19
CA ILE A 21 30.07 -7.53 22.38
C ILE A 21 28.65 -7.47 21.80
N PRO A 22 27.62 -7.23 22.63
CA PRO A 22 26.29 -6.96 22.11
C PRO A 22 26.43 -5.70 21.25
N THR A 23 26.23 -5.81 19.94
CA THR A 23 26.05 -4.63 19.12
C THR A 23 24.85 -3.89 19.72
N PRO A 24 25.02 -2.68 20.27
CA PRO A 24 23.90 -1.91 20.73
C PRO A 24 23.08 -1.57 19.48
N SER A 25 22.09 -2.41 19.18
CA SER A 25 21.03 -2.01 18.27
C SER A 25 20.35 -0.85 18.98
N PRO A 26 20.32 0.37 18.39
CA PRO A 26 19.46 1.40 18.92
C PRO A 26 18.06 0.78 18.98
N THR A 27 17.58 0.51 20.20
CA THR A 27 16.27 -0.06 20.42
C THR A 27 15.28 1.05 20.16
N LEU A 28 15.04 1.32 18.87
CA LEU A 28 13.94 2.16 18.43
C LEU A 28 12.68 1.64 19.11
N ASN A 29 11.91 2.53 19.74
CA ASN A 29 10.55 2.18 20.10
C ASN A 29 9.67 2.19 18.84
N LYS A 30 8.42 1.72 18.97
CA LYS A 30 7.49 1.61 17.85
C LYS A 30 7.24 2.97 17.19
N GLU A 31 7.14 4.02 17.99
CA GLU A 31 6.85 5.38 17.54
C GLU A 31 8.01 5.94 16.70
N GLN A 32 9.26 5.75 17.15
CA GLN A 32 10.46 6.14 16.41
C GLN A 32 10.61 5.32 15.12
N ALA A 33 10.33 4.02 15.21
CA ALA A 33 10.36 3.11 14.06
C ALA A 33 9.35 3.55 12.99
N GLN A 34 8.12 3.84 13.39
CA GLN A 34 7.08 4.38 12.51
C GLN A 34 7.47 5.74 11.94
N ARG A 35 8.03 6.64 12.76
CA ARG A 35 8.44 7.97 12.32
C ARG A 35 9.50 7.90 11.22
N LEU A 36 10.52 7.06 11.37
CA LEU A 36 11.55 6.87 10.36
C LEU A 36 10.98 6.41 9.00
N ILE A 37 10.01 5.51 9.02
CA ILE A 37 9.34 5.03 7.80
C ILE A 37 8.50 6.15 7.18
N LEU A 38 7.74 6.89 7.99
CA LEU A 38 6.94 8.01 7.51
C LEU A 38 7.80 9.14 6.92
N ASP A 39 8.96 9.41 7.52
CA ASP A 39 9.90 10.41 7.01
C ASP A 39 10.51 9.98 5.65
N ASP A 40 10.76 8.69 5.42
CA ASP A 40 11.18 8.14 4.10
C ASP A 40 10.05 8.21 3.05
N LEU A 41 8.81 8.03 3.47
CA LEU A 41 7.64 8.04 2.59
C LEU A 41 7.12 9.45 2.29
N ALA A 42 7.43 10.44 3.14
CA ALA A 42 6.94 11.81 3.02
C ALA A 42 7.23 12.47 1.65
N PRO A 43 8.41 12.29 1.01
CA PRO A 43 8.65 12.81 -0.33
C PRO A 43 7.71 12.25 -1.39
N LEU A 44 7.28 10.99 -1.25
CA LEU A 44 6.34 10.36 -2.19
C LEU A 44 4.92 10.91 -2.00
N GLN A 45 4.50 11.12 -0.75
CA GLN A 45 3.24 11.78 -0.44
C GLN A 45 3.21 13.21 -0.99
N ALA A 46 4.30 13.97 -0.82
CA ALA A 46 4.44 15.31 -1.37
C ALA A 46 4.40 15.34 -2.91
N ALA A 47 4.83 14.25 -3.56
CA ALA A 47 4.72 14.06 -5.01
C ALA A 47 3.32 13.59 -5.46
N GLY A 48 2.34 13.48 -4.55
CA GLY A 48 0.97 13.10 -4.86
C GLY A 48 0.68 11.59 -4.83
N ALA A 49 1.60 10.77 -4.34
CA ALA A 49 1.34 9.35 -4.12
C ALA A 49 0.45 9.14 -2.88
N TYR A 50 -0.50 8.21 -2.97
CA TYR A 50 -1.19 7.72 -1.78
C TYR A 50 -0.28 6.71 -1.07
N VAL A 51 -0.08 6.90 0.24
CA VAL A 51 0.79 6.04 1.05
C VAL A 51 0.00 5.50 2.24
N GLU A 52 0.08 4.19 2.43
CA GLU A 52 -0.53 3.49 3.55
C GLU A 52 0.50 2.58 4.22
N LEU A 53 0.69 2.76 5.52
CA LEU A 53 1.48 1.85 6.34
C LEU A 53 0.59 0.67 6.75
N LEU A 54 0.83 -0.50 6.18
CA LEU A 54 0.02 -1.71 6.40
C LEU A 54 0.27 -2.31 7.79
N GLY A 55 1.49 -2.17 8.30
CA GLY A 55 1.84 -2.66 9.62
C GLY A 55 3.29 -2.39 9.98
N ILE A 56 3.55 -2.38 11.28
CA ILE A 56 4.88 -2.31 11.86
C ILE A 56 4.97 -3.33 12.99
N GLN A 57 6.00 -4.17 12.95
CA GLN A 57 6.17 -5.28 13.87
C GLN A 57 7.62 -5.43 14.29
N GLN A 58 7.81 -5.85 15.53
CA GLN A 58 9.12 -6.18 16.06
C GLN A 58 9.47 -7.63 15.67
N THR A 59 10.65 -7.82 15.09
CA THR A 59 11.22 -9.11 14.72
C THR A 59 12.54 -9.34 15.48
N PRO A 60 13.08 -10.57 15.51
CA PRO A 60 14.38 -10.81 16.13
C PRO A 60 15.52 -9.97 15.53
N GLY A 61 15.37 -9.53 14.27
CA GLY A 61 16.33 -8.67 13.57
C GLY A 61 16.08 -7.16 13.71
N GLY A 62 15.14 -6.72 14.56
CA GLY A 62 14.80 -5.31 14.74
C GLY A 62 13.34 -5.02 14.40
N TRP A 63 13.06 -3.88 13.78
CA TRP A 63 11.71 -3.55 13.33
C TRP A 63 11.55 -3.82 11.84
N SER A 64 10.40 -4.36 11.49
CA SER A 64 9.99 -4.61 10.11
C SER A 64 8.64 -3.94 9.85
N ALA A 65 8.45 -3.42 8.64
CA ALA A 65 7.20 -2.78 8.27
C ALA A 65 6.89 -2.97 6.79
N ASP A 66 5.61 -2.85 6.46
CA ASP A 66 5.13 -2.89 5.09
C ASP A 66 4.37 -1.61 4.77
N ALA A 67 4.74 -0.96 3.67
CA ALA A 67 4.00 0.19 3.14
C ALA A 67 3.50 -0.11 1.73
N ARG A 68 2.27 0.33 1.44
CA ARG A 68 1.71 0.40 0.10
C ARG A 68 1.79 1.84 -0.41
N ILE A 69 2.28 1.99 -1.63
CA ILE A 69 2.41 3.28 -2.31
C ILE A 69 1.67 3.16 -3.63
N ALA A 70 0.63 3.97 -3.82
CA ALA A 70 -0.11 4.06 -5.07
C ALA A 70 0.19 5.39 -5.76
N PHE A 71 0.70 5.33 -6.99
CA PHE A 71 0.92 6.48 -7.84
C PHE A 71 -0.30 6.69 -8.74
N ASN A 72 -0.70 7.95 -8.94
CA ASN A 72 -1.93 8.32 -9.63
C ASN A 72 -3.15 7.52 -9.09
N PRO A 73 -3.38 7.52 -7.77
CA PRO A 73 -4.28 6.58 -7.08
C PRO A 73 -5.75 6.69 -7.47
N HIS A 74 -6.12 7.75 -8.21
CA HIS A 74 -7.48 8.00 -8.69
C HIS A 74 -7.60 7.91 -10.22
N SER A 75 -6.57 7.47 -10.93
CA SER A 75 -6.63 7.34 -12.38
C SER A 75 -7.25 6.01 -12.83
N LYS A 76 -7.51 5.85 -14.13
CA LYS A 76 -7.89 4.57 -14.74
C LYS A 76 -6.77 3.52 -14.74
N CYS A 77 -5.54 3.94 -14.42
CA CYS A 77 -4.36 3.08 -14.43
C CYS A 77 -3.35 3.46 -13.33
N PRO A 78 -3.73 3.36 -12.06
CA PRO A 78 -2.80 3.52 -10.95
C PRO A 78 -1.69 2.46 -11.03
N THR A 79 -0.52 2.81 -10.51
CA THR A 79 0.54 1.83 -10.24
C THR A 79 0.74 1.71 -8.75
N VAL A 80 1.06 0.50 -8.30
CA VAL A 80 1.22 0.20 -6.87
C VAL A 80 2.58 -0.44 -6.64
N GLN A 81 3.32 0.15 -5.72
CA GLN A 81 4.56 -0.39 -5.18
C GLN A 81 4.37 -0.70 -3.69
N ARG A 82 4.79 -1.90 -3.29
CA ARG A 82 4.96 -2.25 -1.90
C ARG A 82 6.42 -2.03 -1.51
N ARG A 83 6.66 -1.55 -0.29
CA ARG A 83 7.99 -1.49 0.30
C ARG A 83 8.01 -2.27 1.60
N ALA A 84 8.85 -3.29 1.64
CA ALA A 84 9.17 -4.02 2.87
C ALA A 84 10.40 -3.38 3.51
N TYR A 85 10.22 -2.80 4.69
CA TYR A 85 11.26 -2.11 5.45
C TYR A 85 11.91 -3.03 6.49
N THR A 86 13.22 -2.84 6.66
CA THR A 86 14.01 -3.33 7.80
C THR A 86 14.67 -2.10 8.44
N LEU A 87 14.54 -1.90 9.75
CA LEU A 87 15.07 -0.68 10.40
C LEU A 87 16.46 -0.85 11.01
N VAL A 88 17.00 -2.08 11.05
CA VAL A 88 18.34 -2.36 11.57
C VAL A 88 19.06 -3.37 10.65
N PRO A 89 19.95 -2.92 9.75
CA PRO A 89 20.14 -1.53 9.32
C PRO A 89 18.92 -0.99 8.56
N PHE A 90 18.73 0.33 8.55
CA PHE A 90 17.61 0.95 7.83
C PHE A 90 17.73 0.73 6.32
N GLY A 91 16.70 0.14 5.73
CA GLY A 91 16.59 -0.05 4.29
C GLY A 91 15.22 -0.61 3.92
N PHE A 92 14.97 -0.69 2.62
CA PHE A 92 13.74 -1.29 2.11
C PHE A 92 13.99 -2.05 0.81
N ARG A 93 13.13 -3.03 0.54
CA ARG A 93 13.02 -3.70 -0.76
C ARG A 93 11.73 -3.22 -1.44
N PRO A 94 11.81 -2.54 -2.59
CA PRO A 94 10.63 -2.23 -3.39
C PRO A 94 10.16 -3.48 -4.16
N GLU A 95 8.86 -3.65 -4.23
CA GLU A 95 8.19 -4.68 -5.02
C GLU A 95 6.98 -4.07 -5.70
N ASP A 96 6.99 -3.98 -7.03
CA ASP A 96 5.82 -3.45 -7.73
C ASP A 96 4.72 -4.51 -7.73
N SER A 97 3.59 -4.15 -7.12
CA SER A 97 2.40 -5.00 -7.04
C SER A 97 1.50 -4.81 -8.27
N ILE A 98 1.43 -3.59 -8.82
CA ILE A 98 0.68 -3.26 -10.05
C ILE A 98 1.59 -2.37 -10.91
N LYS A 99 1.99 -2.88 -12.08
CA LYS A 99 2.96 -2.22 -12.99
C LYS A 99 2.31 -1.55 -14.20
N ASN A 100 1.10 -1.95 -14.55
CA ASN A 100 0.41 -1.53 -15.76
C ASN A 100 -1.11 -1.67 -15.55
N CYS A 101 -1.89 -1.31 -16.57
CA CYS A 101 -3.35 -1.37 -16.55
C CYS A 101 -3.89 -2.81 -16.74
N SER A 102 -3.05 -3.82 -16.50
CA SER A 102 -3.42 -5.23 -16.51
C SER A 102 -3.33 -5.75 -15.09
N VAL A 103 -4.48 -6.16 -14.56
CA VAL A 103 -4.62 -6.62 -13.19
C VAL A 103 -5.07 -8.06 -13.18
N LYS A 104 -4.79 -8.73 -12.06
CA LYS A 104 -5.08 -10.14 -11.85
C LYS A 104 -6.42 -10.29 -11.14
N THR A 105 -7.06 -11.42 -11.36
CA THR A 105 -8.14 -11.92 -10.51
C THR A 105 -7.58 -12.89 -9.45
N PRO A 106 -8.08 -12.91 -8.22
CA PRO A 106 -9.13 -12.03 -7.69
C PRO A 106 -8.61 -10.61 -7.39
N ILE A 107 -9.52 -9.63 -7.33
CA ILE A 107 -9.25 -8.26 -6.88
C ILE A 107 -8.86 -8.29 -5.41
N VAL A 108 -7.62 -7.90 -5.12
CA VAL A 108 -7.07 -7.78 -3.76
C VAL A 108 -6.93 -6.31 -3.37
N TYR A 109 -6.65 -5.43 -4.33
CA TYR A 109 -6.43 -4.01 -4.11
C TYR A 109 -7.50 -3.13 -4.75
N ARG A 110 -7.77 -1.98 -4.14
CA ARG A 110 -8.69 -0.98 -4.69
C ARG A 110 -8.25 -0.49 -6.06
N GLU A 111 -6.94 -0.40 -6.28
CA GLU A 111 -6.35 -0.02 -7.56
C GLU A 111 -6.65 -1.04 -8.67
N GLU A 112 -6.79 -2.33 -8.32
CA GLU A 112 -7.22 -3.36 -9.28
C GLU A 112 -8.68 -3.15 -9.68
N ALA A 113 -9.56 -2.86 -8.71
CA ALA A 113 -10.96 -2.52 -8.98
C ALA A 113 -11.11 -1.25 -9.83
N LEU A 114 -10.27 -0.23 -9.62
CA LEU A 114 -10.23 0.96 -10.48
C LEU A 114 -9.79 0.62 -11.90
N ILE A 115 -8.76 -0.21 -12.08
CA ILE A 115 -8.31 -0.60 -13.41
C ILE A 115 -9.40 -1.36 -14.16
N ASP A 116 -10.11 -2.27 -13.51
CA ASP A 116 -11.15 -3.06 -14.19
C ASP A 116 -12.43 -2.26 -14.44
N SER A 117 -12.91 -1.47 -13.47
CA SER A 117 -14.05 -0.56 -13.71
C SER A 117 -13.72 0.52 -14.74
N GLY A 118 -12.48 0.99 -14.78
CA GLY A 118 -11.97 1.98 -15.74
C GLY A 118 -12.07 1.57 -17.22
N LYS A 119 -12.18 0.27 -17.50
CA LYS A 119 -12.31 -0.30 -18.85
C LYS A 119 -13.77 -0.33 -19.34
N LEU A 120 -14.74 -0.14 -18.45
CA LEU A 120 -16.16 -0.26 -18.79
C LEU A 120 -16.65 0.94 -19.61
N ALA A 121 -17.62 0.69 -20.50
CA ALA A 121 -18.09 1.69 -21.45
C ALA A 121 -18.58 2.98 -20.78
N GLU A 122 -19.37 2.88 -19.71
CA GLU A 122 -19.84 4.05 -18.93
C GLU A 122 -18.70 4.91 -18.36
N VAL A 123 -17.63 4.28 -17.86
CA VAL A 123 -16.47 4.97 -17.29
C VAL A 123 -15.57 5.52 -18.40
N THR A 124 -15.46 4.83 -19.54
CA THR A 124 -14.75 5.36 -20.70
C THR A 124 -15.49 6.56 -21.32
N ALA A 125 -16.82 6.61 -21.24
CA ALA A 125 -17.63 7.71 -21.76
C ALA A 125 -17.41 9.03 -21.01
N LEU A 126 -16.96 8.99 -19.74
CA LEU A 126 -16.49 10.19 -19.02
C LEU A 126 -15.25 10.83 -19.69
N GLY A 127 -14.51 10.07 -20.50
CA GLY A 127 -13.34 10.54 -21.22
C GLY A 127 -12.07 10.61 -20.38
N ASP A 128 -11.06 11.29 -20.92
CA ASP A 128 -9.74 11.44 -20.28
C ASP A 128 -9.80 12.43 -19.12
N GLY A 129 -9.00 12.18 -18.07
CA GLY A 129 -8.96 13.00 -16.85
C GLY A 129 -10.05 12.67 -15.83
N ALA A 130 -10.96 11.73 -16.13
CA ALA A 130 -11.88 11.20 -15.13
C ALA A 130 -11.10 10.60 -13.95
N ARG A 131 -11.57 10.88 -12.74
CA ARG A 131 -10.98 10.40 -11.49
C ARG A 131 -11.92 9.41 -10.82
N GLY A 132 -11.36 8.41 -10.14
CA GLY A 132 -12.13 7.36 -9.50
C GLY A 132 -11.63 6.97 -8.12
N CYS A 133 -12.51 6.35 -7.36
CA CYS A 133 -12.25 5.78 -6.04
C CYS A 133 -12.91 4.41 -5.94
N ALA A 134 -12.26 3.45 -5.30
CA ALA A 134 -12.80 2.12 -5.09
C ALA A 134 -12.79 1.72 -3.62
N PHE A 135 -13.86 1.08 -3.19
CA PHE A 135 -14.10 0.70 -1.80
C PHE A 135 -14.57 -0.74 -1.71
N TYR A 136 -13.97 -1.51 -0.80
CA TYR A 136 -14.42 -2.85 -0.50
C TYR A 136 -15.52 -2.79 0.56
N LEU A 137 -16.74 -3.23 0.24
CA LEU A 137 -17.90 -2.99 1.11
C LEU A 137 -17.75 -3.58 2.51
N GLN A 138 -17.14 -4.76 2.63
CA GLN A 138 -16.90 -5.42 3.91
C GLN A 138 -15.98 -4.60 4.84
N GLU A 139 -15.09 -3.77 4.27
CA GLU A 139 -14.12 -2.95 5.00
C GLU A 139 -14.44 -1.44 4.93
N TYR A 140 -15.64 -1.09 4.44
CA TYR A 140 -16.01 0.31 4.24
C TYR A 140 -16.11 1.04 5.58
N ASP A 141 -15.29 2.08 5.70
CA ASP A 141 -15.35 3.07 6.77
C ASP A 141 -15.53 4.45 6.13
N GLN A 142 -16.65 5.11 6.44
CA GLN A 142 -17.02 6.38 5.79
C GLN A 142 -15.96 7.46 5.99
N LYS A 143 -15.34 7.53 7.18
CA LYS A 143 -14.33 8.56 7.47
C LYS A 143 -13.10 8.35 6.59
N LYS A 144 -12.56 7.13 6.56
CA LYS A 144 -11.44 6.78 5.67
C LYS A 144 -11.79 6.96 4.20
N ALA A 145 -13.04 6.66 3.83
CA ALA A 145 -13.50 6.83 2.47
C ALA A 145 -13.49 8.30 2.03
N MET A 146 -13.94 9.22 2.89
CA MET A 146 -13.90 10.66 2.61
C MET A 146 -12.49 11.24 2.67
N GLU A 147 -11.58 10.69 3.48
CA GLU A 147 -10.16 11.06 3.47
C GLU A 147 -9.48 10.66 2.15
N TYR A 148 -9.81 9.48 1.61
CA TYR A 148 -9.29 8.99 0.33
C TYR A 148 -9.99 9.64 -0.87
N CYS A 149 -11.29 9.88 -0.80
CA CYS A 149 -12.13 10.40 -1.87
C CYS A 149 -12.98 11.58 -1.38
N PRO A 150 -12.40 12.78 -1.20
CA PRO A 150 -13.10 13.91 -0.59
C PRO A 150 -14.32 14.43 -1.35
N TRP A 151 -14.44 14.06 -2.63
CA TRP A 151 -15.53 14.45 -3.51
C TRP A 151 -16.67 13.42 -3.55
N LEU A 152 -16.56 12.31 -2.80
CA LEU A 152 -17.61 11.30 -2.70
C LEU A 152 -18.82 11.84 -1.91
N ASP A 153 -20.02 11.78 -2.49
CA ASP A 153 -21.26 11.93 -1.73
C ASP A 153 -21.59 10.61 -1.00
N GLY A 154 -21.49 10.63 0.33
CA GLY A 154 -21.76 9.47 1.17
C GLY A 154 -23.21 8.96 1.08
N SER A 155 -24.17 9.83 0.75
CA SER A 155 -25.57 9.45 0.60
C SER A 155 -25.84 8.73 -0.73
N GLU A 156 -25.20 9.19 -1.81
CA GLU A 156 -25.23 8.50 -3.10
C GLU A 156 -24.52 7.14 -3.00
N PHE A 157 -23.37 7.09 -2.33
CA PHE A 157 -22.66 5.84 -2.07
C PHE A 157 -23.53 4.83 -1.31
N ALA A 158 -24.20 5.26 -0.23
CA ALA A 158 -25.08 4.41 0.56
C ALA A 158 -26.26 3.88 -0.28
N THR A 159 -26.83 4.73 -1.14
CA THR A 159 -27.92 4.37 -2.04
C THR A 159 -27.47 3.37 -3.11
N PHE A 160 -26.31 3.59 -3.72
CA PHE A 160 -25.76 2.70 -4.74
C PHE A 160 -25.37 1.34 -4.15
N SER A 161 -24.75 1.33 -2.96
CA SER A 161 -24.28 0.12 -2.29
C SER A 161 -25.38 -0.71 -1.60
N ALA A 162 -26.58 -0.15 -1.44
CA ALA A 162 -27.69 -0.84 -0.81
C ALA A 162 -28.03 -2.17 -1.50
N GLY A 163 -28.05 -3.25 -0.71
CA GLY A 163 -28.39 -4.60 -1.18
C GLY A 163 -27.27 -5.35 -1.89
N LEU A 164 -26.07 -4.76 -2.03
CA LEU A 164 -24.92 -5.45 -2.60
C LEU A 164 -24.30 -6.44 -1.59
N PRO A 165 -23.71 -7.56 -2.06
CA PRO A 165 -22.94 -8.45 -1.20
C PRO A 165 -21.78 -7.71 -0.49
N PRO A 166 -21.43 -8.06 0.76
CA PRO A 166 -20.30 -7.45 1.46
C PRO A 166 -18.96 -7.63 0.72
N SER A 167 -18.80 -8.72 -0.03
CA SER A 167 -17.58 -9.02 -0.79
C SER A 167 -17.49 -8.30 -2.14
N THR A 168 -18.17 -7.17 -2.29
CA THR A 168 -18.22 -6.38 -3.51
C THR A 168 -17.31 -5.17 -3.41
N TRP A 169 -16.61 -4.88 -4.50
CA TRP A 169 -15.89 -3.63 -4.72
C TRP A 169 -16.84 -2.62 -5.38
N VAL A 170 -17.01 -1.46 -4.76
CA VAL A 170 -17.78 -0.35 -5.33
C VAL A 170 -16.82 0.74 -5.79
N CYS A 171 -16.86 1.02 -7.08
CA CYS A 171 -16.09 2.04 -7.75
C CYS A 171 -16.99 3.23 -8.10
N PHE A 172 -16.54 4.42 -7.73
CA PHE A 172 -17.13 5.69 -8.12
C PHE A 172 -16.19 6.39 -9.09
N TRP A 173 -16.71 6.92 -10.17
CA TRP A 173 -15.99 7.71 -11.16
C TRP A 173 -16.69 9.03 -11.41
N GLU A 174 -15.91 10.10 -11.56
CA GLU A 174 -16.45 11.40 -11.95
C GLU A 174 -15.52 12.16 -12.88
N LYS A 175 -16.14 13.04 -13.65
CA LYS A 175 -15.47 14.11 -14.38
C LYS A 175 -16.47 15.25 -14.59
N ASP A 176 -16.11 16.44 -14.15
CA ASP A 176 -16.99 17.61 -14.17
C ASP A 176 -18.32 17.27 -13.47
N ASP A 177 -19.46 17.40 -14.14
CA ASP A 177 -20.78 17.07 -13.60
C ASP A 177 -21.25 15.63 -13.92
N ALA A 178 -20.43 14.84 -14.60
CA ALA A 178 -20.77 13.47 -15.00
C ALA A 178 -20.17 12.45 -14.03
N GLN A 179 -21.00 11.48 -13.62
CA GLN A 179 -20.61 10.40 -12.73
C GLN A 179 -20.95 9.02 -13.30
N ALA A 180 -20.23 8.00 -12.85
CA ALA A 180 -20.52 6.60 -13.13
C ALA A 180 -20.20 5.74 -11.90
N TRP A 181 -21.06 4.76 -11.64
CA TRP A 181 -20.94 3.84 -10.52
C TRP A 181 -20.85 2.41 -11.02
N VAL A 182 -19.87 1.67 -10.49
CA VAL A 182 -19.64 0.27 -10.86
C VAL A 182 -19.47 -0.56 -9.61
N ALA A 183 -20.22 -1.66 -9.50
CA ALA A 183 -19.99 -2.68 -8.50
C ALA A 183 -19.41 -3.93 -9.16
N LEU A 184 -18.25 -4.38 -8.67
CA LEU A 184 -17.55 -5.58 -9.12
C LEU A 184 -17.50 -6.62 -7.99
N ASP A 185 -17.69 -7.90 -8.32
CA ASP A 185 -17.29 -8.97 -7.43
C ASP A 185 -15.76 -9.14 -7.42
N GLN A 186 -15.25 -9.98 -6.52
CA GLN A 186 -13.82 -10.25 -6.39
C GLN A 186 -13.17 -10.90 -7.64
N TYR A 187 -13.94 -11.36 -8.61
CA TYR A 187 -13.47 -12.00 -9.84
C TYR A 187 -13.74 -11.12 -11.09
N ASN A 188 -13.95 -9.82 -10.91
CA ASN A 188 -14.23 -8.83 -11.95
C ASN A 188 -15.62 -8.98 -12.60
N GLY A 189 -16.51 -9.77 -12.02
CA GLY A 189 -17.90 -9.86 -12.46
C GLY A 189 -18.66 -8.57 -12.09
N ILE A 190 -19.36 -7.99 -13.06
CA ILE A 190 -20.20 -6.82 -12.83
C ILE A 190 -21.44 -7.24 -12.04
N VAL A 191 -21.63 -6.65 -10.87
CA VAL A 191 -22.77 -6.90 -9.97
C VAL A 191 -23.87 -5.85 -10.18
N LYS A 192 -23.48 -4.58 -10.38
CA LYS A 192 -24.39 -3.44 -10.55
C LYS A 192 -23.67 -2.30 -11.27
N GLN A 193 -24.41 -1.52 -12.05
CA GLN A 193 -23.94 -0.31 -12.75
C GLN A 193 -24.97 0.80 -12.57
N GLY A 194 -24.53 2.06 -12.59
CA GLY A 194 -25.40 3.23 -12.38
C GLY A 194 -24.77 4.55 -12.79
#